data_AF-A0A6L7ND80-F1
#
_entry.id   AF-A0A6L7ND80-F1
#
_cell.length_a   1.000
_cell.length_b   1.000
_cell.length_c   1.000
_cell.angle_alpha   90.00
_cell.angle_beta   90.00
_cell.angle_gamma   90.00
#
_symmetry.space_group_name_H-M   'P 1'
#
loop_
_entity.id
_entity.type
_entity.pdbx_description
1 polymer ?
#
loop_
_entity_poly.entity_id
_entity_poly.type
_entity_poly.pdbx_seq_one_letter_code
_entity_poly.pdbx_strand_id
1 'polypeptide(L)'
;DGFGIRGSPLNMGGPLKALRDRGALSVGNPKGAHAISVDARAPDFDGGIVTRIDSVPLSIMVNKAGRRFADEGEDLWPRRYASWGHLIAAQPDQIAYSIFDSQVNDLFIPGLYPPYRAETLDGLADHAGLPLDALERTIRQFNASVPDDPPFDHGGLDGRSTTGLDIPKSNWALRIDRPPFYAYPLRCGITFTYLGVKVDAEARLQTGEGRVDNLFAAGEIMSGNVLTAGYLAGFGLTIGAVFGRIAGSGAGRHASSGA
;
A
#
# COMPACT_ATOMS: atom_id res chain seq x y z
N ASP A 1 -16.58 3.40 3.59
CA ASP A 1 -15.32 3.53 2.84
C ASP A 1 -14.68 2.15 2.75
N GLY A 2 -14.10 1.80 1.60
CA GLY A 2 -13.67 0.43 1.25
C GLY A 2 -12.22 0.10 1.62
N PHE A 3 -11.64 0.81 2.59
CA PHE A 3 -10.27 0.60 3.03
C PHE A 3 -10.18 -0.56 4.02
N GLY A 4 -9.14 -1.38 3.88
CA GLY A 4 -8.71 -2.29 4.94
C GLY A 4 -7.68 -1.61 5.86
N ILE A 5 -7.75 -1.88 7.15
CA ILE A 5 -6.75 -1.48 8.13
C ILE A 5 -5.89 -2.70 8.44
N ARG A 6 -4.59 -2.59 8.15
CA ARG A 6 -3.64 -3.69 8.37
C ARG A 6 -3.25 -3.85 9.83
N GLY A 7 -3.45 -2.80 10.63
CA GLY A 7 -3.19 -2.79 12.07
C GLY A 7 -4.43 -3.07 12.92
N SER A 8 -4.26 -2.86 14.23
CA SER A 8 -5.29 -3.13 15.23
C SER A 8 -6.52 -2.23 15.09
N PRO A 9 -7.73 -2.74 15.37
CA PRO A 9 -8.95 -1.92 15.47
C PRO A 9 -8.88 -0.89 16.61
N LEU A 10 -7.90 -0.98 17.50
CA LEU A 10 -7.69 -0.03 18.59
C LEU A 10 -6.98 1.27 18.14
N ASN A 11 -6.41 1.30 16.93
CA ASN A 11 -5.67 2.45 16.40
C ASN A 11 -6.60 3.54 15.85
N MET A 12 -7.46 4.07 16.70
CA MET A 12 -8.53 5.03 16.32
C MET A 12 -8.12 6.49 16.41
N GLY A 13 -6.84 6.79 16.65
CA GLY A 13 -6.32 8.17 16.71
C GLY A 13 -6.81 9.01 17.90
N GLY A 14 -7.48 8.42 18.88
CA GLY A 14 -8.03 9.12 20.05
C GLY A 14 -7.00 10.01 20.79
N PRO A 15 -5.83 9.48 21.18
CA PRO A 15 -4.78 10.28 21.82
C PRO A 15 -4.28 11.43 20.94
N LEU A 16 -4.08 11.20 19.64
CA LEU A 16 -3.65 12.24 18.69
C LEU A 16 -4.67 13.37 18.62
N LYS A 17 -5.96 13.04 18.51
CA LYS A 17 -7.05 14.03 18.52
C LYS A 17 -7.07 14.82 19.83
N ALA A 18 -7.02 14.12 20.97
CA ALA A 18 -7.09 14.75 22.29
C ALA A 18 -5.92 15.71 22.58
N LEU A 19 -4.72 15.42 22.06
CA LEU A 19 -3.56 16.29 22.15
C LEU A 19 -3.73 17.54 21.27
N ARG A 20 -4.20 17.37 20.03
CA ARG A 20 -4.47 18.49 19.11
C ARG A 20 -5.52 19.44 19.65
N ASP A 21 -6.61 18.90 20.21
CA ASP A 21 -7.68 19.68 20.85
C ASP A 21 -7.17 20.50 22.05
N ARG A 22 -6.01 20.13 22.62
CA ARG A 22 -5.32 20.83 23.72
C ARG A 22 -4.14 21.70 23.27
N GLY A 23 -4.04 22.01 21.98
CA GLY A 23 -3.02 22.93 21.46
C GLY A 23 -1.68 22.29 21.09
N ALA A 24 -1.60 20.95 21.03
CA ALA A 24 -0.43 20.28 20.46
C ALA A 24 -0.25 20.66 19.00
N LEU A 25 0.95 21.08 18.62
CA LEU A 25 1.30 21.32 17.22
C LEU A 25 1.28 19.99 16.46
N SER A 26 0.72 20.01 15.26
CA SER A 26 0.67 18.86 14.37
C SER A 26 1.70 19.00 13.25
N VAL A 27 2.12 17.86 12.70
CA VAL A 27 3.02 17.76 11.55
C VAL A 27 2.55 16.68 10.59
N GLY A 28 2.97 16.80 9.33
CA GLY A 28 2.65 15.85 8.27
C GLY A 28 1.25 16.03 7.68
N ASN A 29 0.88 15.14 6.77
CA ASN A 29 -0.34 15.27 5.97
C ASN A 29 -1.53 14.56 6.66
N PRO A 30 -2.60 15.28 7.06
CA PRO A 30 -3.78 14.69 7.70
C PRO A 30 -4.58 13.72 6.82
N LYS A 31 -4.40 13.79 5.50
CA LYS A 31 -5.01 12.87 4.51
C LYS A 31 -4.03 11.82 4.00
N GLY A 32 -2.78 11.86 4.47
CA GLY A 32 -1.72 10.99 4.00
C GLY A 32 -1.59 9.75 4.87
N ALA A 33 -1.35 8.61 4.23
CA ALA A 33 -1.05 7.36 4.90
C ALA A 33 -0.10 6.53 4.05
N HIS A 34 0.64 5.62 4.67
CA HIS A 34 1.26 4.54 3.94
C HIS A 34 0.22 3.44 3.71
N ALA A 35 -0.12 3.24 2.44
CA ALA A 35 -1.11 2.27 2.03
C ALA A 35 -0.59 1.37 0.91
N ILE A 36 -0.97 0.11 0.94
CA ILE A 36 -0.57 -0.90 -0.04
C ILE A 36 -1.80 -1.58 -0.65
N SER A 37 -1.61 -2.34 -1.73
CA SER A 37 -2.63 -3.27 -2.22
C SER A 37 -2.74 -4.49 -1.31
N VAL A 38 -3.95 -4.77 -0.82
CA VAL A 38 -4.26 -5.98 -0.03
C VAL A 38 -5.43 -6.72 -0.65
N ASP A 39 -5.56 -8.02 -0.35
CA ASP A 39 -6.71 -8.81 -0.75
C ASP A 39 -8.01 -8.18 -0.23
N ALA A 40 -8.96 -7.91 -1.13
CA ALA A 40 -10.22 -7.27 -0.78
C ALA A 40 -11.13 -8.16 0.08
N ARG A 41 -10.87 -9.47 0.12
CA ARG A 41 -11.62 -10.45 0.92
C ARG A 41 -11.09 -10.56 2.35
N ALA A 42 -9.93 -9.98 2.63
CA ALA A 42 -9.35 -10.01 3.96
C ALA A 42 -10.20 -9.22 4.97
N PRO A 43 -10.10 -9.53 6.28
CA PRO A 43 -10.77 -8.76 7.33
C PRO A 43 -10.46 -7.26 7.28
N ASP A 44 -11.38 -6.44 7.78
CA ASP A 44 -11.23 -4.97 7.79
C ASP A 44 -10.15 -4.47 8.74
N PHE A 45 -9.80 -5.25 9.75
CA PHE A 45 -8.75 -4.93 10.72
C PHE A 45 -7.86 -6.16 10.95
N ASP A 46 -6.67 -5.96 11.52
CA ASP A 46 -5.73 -7.04 11.90
C ASP A 46 -5.28 -7.98 10.77
N GLY A 47 -5.46 -7.57 9.50
CA GLY A 47 -4.99 -8.34 8.35
C GLY A 47 -3.46 -8.44 8.26
N GLY A 48 -2.73 -7.48 8.83
CA GLY A 48 -1.28 -7.52 8.90
C GLY A 48 -0.57 -7.55 7.54
N ILE A 49 0.57 -8.23 7.48
CA ILE A 49 1.37 -8.39 6.26
C ILE A 49 0.88 -9.51 5.34
N VAL A 50 0.15 -10.49 5.90
CA VAL A 50 -0.30 -11.67 5.16
C VAL A 50 -1.38 -11.38 4.13
N THR A 51 -2.02 -10.21 4.21
CA THR A 51 -3.05 -9.78 3.26
C THR A 51 -2.47 -9.06 2.04
N ARG A 52 -1.16 -8.79 2.00
CA ARG A 52 -0.51 -8.18 0.84
C ARG A 52 -0.55 -9.15 -0.34
N ILE A 53 -0.83 -8.61 -1.53
CA ILE A 53 -0.76 -9.35 -2.79
C ILE A 53 0.43 -8.86 -3.61
N ASP A 54 1.31 -9.79 -3.98
CA ASP A 54 2.59 -9.52 -4.65
C ASP A 54 2.54 -9.68 -6.17
N SER A 55 1.39 -10.04 -6.74
CA SER A 55 1.21 -10.28 -8.19
C SER A 55 1.19 -9.01 -9.04
N VAL A 56 0.89 -7.84 -8.45
CA VAL A 56 0.77 -6.54 -9.15
C VAL A 56 1.84 -6.37 -10.23
N PRO A 57 3.15 -6.53 -9.89
CA PRO A 57 4.23 -6.56 -10.85
C PRO A 57 4.08 -7.31 -12.17
N LEU A 58 3.64 -8.56 -12.07
CA LEU A 58 3.64 -9.55 -13.13
C LEU A 58 2.24 -9.69 -13.73
N SER A 59 1.33 -8.80 -13.33
CA SER A 59 -0.07 -8.76 -13.75
C SER A 59 -0.36 -7.45 -14.49
N ILE A 60 -1.60 -7.33 -14.96
CA ILE A 60 -2.23 -6.03 -15.20
C ILE A 60 -3.23 -5.72 -14.10
N MET A 61 -3.41 -4.44 -13.81
CA MET A 61 -4.35 -3.95 -12.81
C MET A 61 -5.55 -3.34 -13.50
N VAL A 62 -6.74 -3.88 -13.26
CA VAL A 62 -8.00 -3.37 -13.82
C VAL A 62 -8.95 -2.92 -12.72
N ASN A 63 -9.70 -1.84 -12.95
CA ASN A 63 -10.78 -1.43 -12.06
C ASN A 63 -12.07 -2.23 -12.33
N LYS A 64 -13.15 -1.97 -11.57
CA LYS A 64 -14.44 -2.65 -11.77
C LYS A 64 -15.08 -2.46 -13.16
N ALA A 65 -14.63 -1.46 -13.93
CA ALA A 65 -15.06 -1.28 -15.31
C ALA A 65 -14.23 -2.09 -16.32
N GLY A 66 -13.31 -2.95 -15.84
CA GLY A 66 -12.43 -3.78 -16.68
C GLY A 66 -11.32 -3.00 -17.37
N ARG A 67 -10.96 -1.80 -16.89
CA ARG A 67 -9.98 -0.91 -17.52
C ARG A 67 -8.72 -0.76 -16.68
N ARG A 68 -7.56 -0.72 -17.35
CA ARG A 68 -6.28 -0.35 -16.71
C ARG A 68 -6.28 1.10 -16.26
N PHE A 69 -5.51 1.40 -15.21
CA PHE A 69 -5.50 2.74 -14.60
C PHE A 69 -4.12 3.23 -14.11
N ALA A 70 -3.06 2.42 -14.17
CA ALA A 70 -1.69 2.81 -13.84
C ALA A 70 -0.66 1.82 -14.44
N ASP A 71 0.61 2.22 -14.46
CA ASP A 71 1.73 1.39 -14.91
C ASP A 71 2.16 0.39 -13.83
N GLU A 72 1.91 -0.90 -14.07
CA GLU A 72 2.23 -2.00 -13.15
C GLU A 72 3.73 -2.35 -13.13
N GLY A 73 4.50 -1.84 -14.10
CA GLY A 73 5.92 -2.07 -14.30
C GLY A 73 6.83 -0.89 -13.95
N GLU A 74 6.32 0.22 -13.41
CA GLU A 74 7.09 1.46 -13.24
C GLU A 74 8.29 1.35 -12.26
N ASP A 75 8.16 0.64 -11.14
CA ASP A 75 9.14 0.73 -10.05
C ASP A 75 9.55 -0.62 -9.43
N LEU A 76 10.75 -0.64 -8.84
CA LEU A 76 11.34 -1.78 -8.11
C LEU A 76 11.00 -1.77 -6.62
N TRP A 77 11.25 -2.93 -6.01
CA TRP A 77 11.23 -3.13 -4.56
C TRP A 77 12.15 -2.12 -3.83
N PRO A 78 11.75 -1.50 -2.69
CA PRO A 78 10.50 -1.61 -1.93
C PRO A 78 9.48 -0.47 -2.18
N ARG A 79 9.77 0.48 -3.09
CA ARG A 79 8.88 1.63 -3.37
C ARG A 79 7.56 1.21 -4.04
N ARG A 80 7.60 0.10 -4.77
CA ARG A 80 6.53 -0.46 -5.60
C ARG A 80 5.15 -0.60 -4.93
N TYR A 81 5.06 -1.01 -3.66
CA TYR A 81 3.75 -1.32 -3.03
C TYR A 81 3.05 -0.10 -2.45
N ALA A 82 3.80 0.94 -2.11
CA ALA A 82 3.30 2.08 -1.34
C ALA A 82 2.37 3.00 -2.14
N SER A 83 2.44 2.95 -3.48
CA SER A 83 1.59 3.76 -4.37
C SER A 83 0.26 3.08 -4.68
N TRP A 84 0.24 1.75 -4.83
CA TRP A 84 -0.95 1.02 -5.27
C TRP A 84 -2.14 1.14 -4.33
N GLY A 85 -1.93 1.25 -3.02
CA GLY A 85 -3.03 1.52 -2.09
C GLY A 85 -3.81 2.79 -2.46
N HIS A 86 -3.11 3.88 -2.77
CA HIS A 86 -3.74 5.14 -3.17
C HIS A 86 -4.41 5.07 -4.54
N LEU A 87 -3.75 4.41 -5.51
CA LEU A 87 -4.30 4.25 -6.86
C LEU A 87 -5.62 3.47 -6.84
N ILE A 88 -5.68 2.41 -6.03
CA ILE A 88 -6.90 1.60 -5.82
C ILE A 88 -7.95 2.39 -5.06
N ALA A 89 -7.57 3.16 -4.04
CA ALA A 89 -8.50 4.00 -3.27
C ALA A 89 -9.23 5.05 -4.14
N ALA A 90 -8.63 5.44 -5.27
CA ALA A 90 -9.20 6.37 -6.24
C ALA A 90 -10.08 5.70 -7.32
N GLN A 91 -10.13 4.36 -7.37
CA GLN A 91 -10.98 3.62 -8.31
C GLN A 91 -12.44 3.53 -7.84
N PRO A 92 -13.40 3.28 -8.75
CA PRO A 92 -14.79 3.01 -8.39
C PRO A 92 -14.90 1.89 -7.35
N ASP A 93 -15.74 2.12 -6.33
CA ASP A 93 -15.91 1.27 -5.15
C ASP A 93 -14.62 0.98 -4.35
N GLN A 94 -13.51 1.63 -4.69
CA GLN A 94 -12.19 1.43 -4.08
C GLN A 94 -11.67 0.00 -4.22
N ILE A 95 -12.07 -0.67 -5.30
CA ILE A 95 -11.69 -2.04 -5.66
C ILE A 95 -11.01 -2.06 -7.02
N ALA A 96 -9.97 -2.87 -7.13
CA ALA A 96 -9.31 -3.24 -8.37
C ALA A 96 -9.03 -4.74 -8.40
N TYR A 97 -8.55 -5.24 -9.53
CA TYR A 97 -8.18 -6.63 -9.71
C TYR A 97 -6.81 -6.72 -10.34
N SER A 98 -5.95 -7.57 -9.79
CA SER A 98 -4.72 -8.01 -10.44
C SER A 98 -5.05 -9.22 -11.30
N ILE A 99 -4.88 -9.09 -12.62
CA ILE A 99 -5.20 -10.12 -13.62
C ILE A 99 -3.91 -10.63 -14.24
N PHE A 100 -3.72 -11.95 -14.23
CA PHE A 100 -2.55 -12.64 -14.77
C PHE A 100 -2.94 -14.06 -15.20
N ASP A 101 -1.98 -14.81 -15.75
CA ASP A 101 -2.21 -16.18 -16.20
C ASP A 101 -1.17 -17.17 -15.66
N SER A 102 -1.25 -18.41 -16.12
CA SER A 102 -0.38 -19.51 -15.68
C SER A 102 1.12 -19.24 -15.81
N GLN A 103 1.56 -18.30 -16.64
CA GLN A 103 2.98 -18.03 -16.87
C GLN A 103 3.68 -17.44 -15.64
N VAL A 104 2.95 -16.75 -14.77
CA VAL A 104 3.55 -15.99 -13.65
C VAL A 104 3.04 -16.39 -12.27
N ASN A 105 2.08 -17.32 -12.18
CA ASN A 105 1.43 -17.71 -10.93
C ASN A 105 2.42 -18.16 -9.84
N ASP A 106 3.53 -18.79 -10.24
CA ASP A 106 4.52 -19.34 -9.32
C ASP A 106 5.75 -18.43 -9.14
N LEU A 107 5.70 -17.18 -9.65
CA LEU A 107 6.81 -16.23 -9.63
C LEU A 107 6.73 -15.19 -8.49
N PHE A 108 5.73 -15.27 -7.63
CA PHE A 108 5.55 -14.37 -6.49
C PHE A 108 5.04 -15.13 -5.27
N ILE A 109 5.12 -14.50 -4.09
CA ILE A 109 4.64 -15.11 -2.84
C ILE A 109 3.10 -15.25 -2.92
N PRO A 110 2.55 -16.48 -2.78
CA PRO A 110 1.11 -16.68 -2.82
C PRO A 110 0.37 -15.87 -1.76
N GLY A 111 -0.81 -15.35 -2.11
CA GLY A 111 -1.68 -14.68 -1.15
C GLY A 111 -2.26 -15.67 -0.12
N LEU A 112 -2.74 -15.13 1.01
CA LEU A 112 -3.43 -15.92 2.04
C LEU A 112 -4.64 -16.68 1.50
N TYR A 113 -5.40 -16.04 0.61
CA TYR A 113 -6.52 -16.65 -0.11
C TYR A 113 -6.09 -16.95 -1.54
N PRO A 114 -6.43 -18.11 -2.11
CA PRO A 114 -6.20 -18.37 -3.52
C PRO A 114 -6.85 -17.30 -4.41
N PRO A 115 -6.25 -16.97 -5.58
CA PRO A 115 -6.90 -16.11 -6.55
C PRO A 115 -8.15 -16.79 -7.10
N TYR A 116 -9.08 -16.00 -7.65
CA TYR A 116 -10.06 -16.57 -8.58
C TYR A 116 -9.31 -17.22 -9.74
N ARG A 117 -9.79 -18.38 -10.20
CA ARG A 117 -9.14 -19.19 -11.25
C ARG A 117 -10.20 -19.64 -12.25
N ALA A 118 -9.94 -19.47 -13.55
CA ALA A 118 -10.80 -19.99 -14.61
C ALA A 118 -9.99 -20.39 -15.84
N GLU A 119 -10.50 -21.33 -16.63
CA GLU A 119 -9.87 -21.73 -17.90
C GLU A 119 -10.16 -20.75 -19.04
N THR A 120 -11.07 -19.80 -18.84
CA THR A 120 -11.47 -18.77 -19.82
C THR A 120 -11.59 -17.40 -19.16
N LEU A 121 -11.46 -16.33 -19.95
CA LEU A 121 -11.68 -14.96 -19.48
C LEU A 121 -13.13 -14.71 -19.08
N ASP A 122 -14.09 -15.38 -19.72
CA ASP A 122 -15.51 -15.38 -19.33
C ASP A 122 -15.71 -15.91 -17.91
N GLY A 123 -15.21 -17.12 -17.63
CA GLY A 123 -15.28 -17.68 -16.28
C GLY A 123 -14.55 -16.83 -15.24
N LEU A 124 -13.44 -16.20 -15.62
CA LEU A 124 -12.74 -15.29 -14.71
C LEU A 124 -13.55 -14.03 -14.43
N ALA A 125 -14.17 -13.46 -15.47
CA ALA A 125 -15.01 -12.28 -15.36
C ALA A 125 -16.24 -12.54 -14.49
N ASP A 126 -16.88 -13.70 -14.63
CA ASP A 126 -17.99 -14.14 -13.78
C ASP A 126 -17.56 -14.25 -12.31
N HIS A 127 -16.46 -14.97 -12.02
CA HIS A 127 -15.93 -15.09 -10.65
C HIS A 127 -15.53 -13.75 -10.02
N ALA A 128 -14.97 -12.84 -10.81
CA ALA A 128 -14.54 -11.53 -10.35
C ALA A 128 -15.68 -10.49 -10.32
N GLY A 129 -16.82 -10.74 -10.95
CA GLY A 129 -17.89 -9.76 -11.17
C GLY A 129 -17.46 -8.61 -12.09
N LEU A 130 -16.64 -8.90 -13.10
CA LEU A 130 -16.13 -7.92 -14.08
C LEU A 130 -16.94 -7.95 -15.38
N PRO A 131 -17.09 -6.81 -16.08
CA PRO A 131 -17.72 -6.78 -17.40
C PRO A 131 -16.83 -7.47 -18.45
N LEU A 132 -17.25 -8.64 -18.92
CA LEU A 132 -16.48 -9.47 -19.86
C LEU A 132 -15.98 -8.70 -21.08
N ASP A 133 -16.87 -8.04 -21.81
CA ASP A 133 -16.52 -7.31 -23.03
C ASP A 133 -15.43 -6.26 -22.80
N ALA A 134 -15.43 -5.60 -21.64
CA ALA A 134 -14.40 -4.61 -21.31
C ALA A 134 -13.08 -5.28 -20.92
N LEU A 135 -13.13 -6.36 -20.13
CA LEU A 135 -11.95 -7.13 -19.76
C LEU A 135 -11.25 -7.72 -20.99
N GLU A 136 -11.99 -8.34 -21.90
CA GLU A 136 -11.42 -8.92 -23.13
C GLU A 136 -10.80 -7.85 -24.02
N ARG A 137 -11.44 -6.69 -24.18
CA ARG A 137 -10.86 -5.57 -24.93
C ARG A 137 -9.54 -5.11 -24.31
N THR A 138 -9.50 -4.93 -22.99
CA THR A 138 -8.28 -4.53 -22.28
C THR A 138 -7.17 -5.56 -22.45
N ILE A 139 -7.45 -6.85 -22.27
CA ILE A 139 -6.45 -7.91 -22.42
C ILE A 139 -5.97 -8.01 -23.88
N ARG A 140 -6.88 -7.92 -24.86
CA ARG A 140 -6.53 -7.95 -26.28
C ARG A 140 -5.63 -6.78 -26.67
N GLN A 141 -5.96 -5.57 -26.24
CA GLN A 141 -5.13 -4.38 -26.47
C GLN A 141 -3.77 -4.52 -25.80
N PHE A 142 -3.74 -4.95 -24.55
CA PHE A 142 -2.49 -5.17 -23.82
C PHE A 142 -1.61 -6.21 -24.52
N ASN A 143 -2.14 -7.40 -24.84
CA ASN A 143 -1.40 -8.48 -25.51
C ASN A 143 -0.85 -8.06 -26.88
N ALA A 144 -1.58 -7.23 -27.63
CA ALA A 144 -1.12 -6.70 -28.92
C ALA A 144 0.04 -5.71 -28.78
N SER A 145 0.18 -5.08 -27.61
CA SER A 145 1.22 -4.10 -27.30
C SER A 145 2.46 -4.70 -26.62
N VAL A 146 2.42 -5.99 -26.24
CA VAL A 146 3.57 -6.69 -25.64
C VAL A 146 4.63 -6.95 -26.72
N PRO A 147 5.88 -6.47 -26.54
CA PRO A 147 6.94 -6.70 -27.51
C PRO A 147 7.46 -8.15 -27.42
N ASP A 148 8.25 -8.58 -28.42
CA ASP A 148 8.95 -9.86 -28.38
C ASP A 148 10.31 -9.77 -27.65
N ASP A 149 10.97 -8.59 -27.70
CA ASP A 149 12.25 -8.27 -27.05
C ASP A 149 12.15 -7.04 -26.12
N PRO A 150 13.01 -6.90 -25.10
CA PRO A 150 13.98 -7.87 -24.56
C PRO A 150 13.30 -9.08 -23.89
N PRO A 151 13.96 -10.22 -23.71
CA PRO A 151 13.37 -11.39 -23.07
C PRO A 151 12.87 -11.07 -21.66
N PHE A 152 11.81 -11.76 -21.23
CA PHE A 152 11.26 -11.61 -19.89
C PHE A 152 12.27 -12.04 -18.82
N ASP A 153 12.53 -11.17 -17.84
CA ASP A 153 13.35 -11.46 -16.66
C ASP A 153 12.71 -10.85 -15.40
N HIS A 154 12.22 -11.71 -14.51
CA HIS A 154 11.61 -11.28 -13.26
C HIS A 154 12.62 -10.93 -12.15
N GLY A 155 13.94 -11.11 -12.38
CA GLY A 155 15.01 -10.85 -11.41
C GLY A 155 15.36 -9.36 -11.24
N GLY A 156 14.94 -8.49 -12.15
CA GLY A 156 15.18 -7.04 -12.14
C GLY A 156 14.27 -6.31 -13.11
N LEU A 157 14.45 -4.99 -13.29
CA LEU A 157 13.77 -4.25 -14.35
C LEU A 157 14.29 -4.74 -15.70
N ASP A 158 13.47 -5.50 -16.42
CA ASP A 158 13.86 -6.14 -17.67
C ASP A 158 13.74 -5.21 -18.89
N GLY A 159 13.11 -4.04 -18.74
CA GLY A 159 12.83 -3.11 -19.84
C GLY A 159 11.84 -3.67 -20.88
N ARG A 160 11.19 -4.79 -20.60
CA ARG A 160 10.20 -5.40 -21.48
C ARG A 160 8.89 -4.60 -21.37
N SER A 161 8.83 -3.52 -22.15
CA SER A 161 7.80 -2.48 -22.06
C SER A 161 6.77 -2.57 -23.19
N THR A 162 5.49 -2.36 -22.88
CA THR A 162 4.44 -2.28 -23.90
C THR A 162 4.58 -1.04 -24.78
N THR A 163 4.18 -1.13 -26.05
CA THR A 163 4.16 0.01 -26.98
C THR A 163 2.73 0.34 -27.46
N GLY A 164 2.44 1.63 -27.67
CA GLY A 164 1.16 2.08 -28.24
C GLY A 164 -0.04 2.05 -27.29
N LEU A 165 0.17 1.91 -25.98
CA LEU A 165 -0.88 2.06 -24.96
C LEU A 165 -0.79 3.44 -24.31
N ASP A 166 -1.95 4.02 -23.96
CA ASP A 166 -2.02 5.26 -23.17
C ASP A 166 -1.37 5.10 -21.79
N ILE A 167 -1.54 3.91 -21.20
CA ILE A 167 -0.91 3.52 -19.94
C ILE A 167 0.16 2.48 -20.29
N PRO A 168 1.45 2.80 -20.20
CA PRO A 168 2.49 1.81 -20.43
C PRO A 168 2.45 0.74 -19.33
N LYS A 169 3.01 -0.43 -19.62
CA LYS A 169 3.59 -1.31 -18.63
C LYS A 169 5.09 -1.28 -18.88
N SER A 170 5.84 -0.54 -18.06
CA SER A 170 7.25 -0.21 -18.36
C SER A 170 8.21 -1.38 -18.29
N ASN A 171 7.84 -2.46 -17.60
CA ASN A 171 8.67 -3.66 -17.40
C ASN A 171 7.78 -4.89 -17.24
N TRP A 172 8.35 -6.08 -17.46
CA TRP A 172 7.70 -7.38 -17.28
C TRP A 172 6.42 -7.58 -18.09
N ALA A 173 6.33 -6.94 -19.27
CA ALA A 173 5.18 -7.13 -20.14
C ALA A 173 5.17 -8.56 -20.73
N LEU A 174 4.25 -9.38 -20.25
CA LEU A 174 3.94 -10.70 -20.78
C LEU A 174 2.49 -10.74 -21.26
N ARG A 175 2.24 -11.40 -22.39
CA ARG A 175 0.87 -11.61 -22.87
C ARG A 175 0.09 -12.45 -21.86
N ILE A 176 -1.16 -12.10 -21.63
CA ILE A 176 -2.11 -12.85 -20.81
C ILE A 176 -2.96 -13.69 -21.77
N ASP A 177 -2.45 -14.85 -22.17
CA ASP A 177 -3.03 -15.72 -23.20
C ASP A 177 -2.91 -17.22 -22.92
N ARG A 178 -2.37 -17.62 -21.75
CA ARG A 178 -2.17 -19.03 -21.37
C ARG A 178 -3.01 -19.42 -20.16
N PRO A 179 -4.16 -20.09 -20.37
CA PRO A 179 -4.99 -20.54 -19.25
C PRO A 179 -4.23 -21.54 -18.35
N PRO A 180 -4.62 -21.69 -17.08
CA PRO A 180 -5.67 -20.94 -16.40
C PRO A 180 -5.35 -19.45 -16.22
N PHE A 181 -6.40 -18.62 -16.22
CA PHE A 181 -6.36 -17.21 -15.89
C PHE A 181 -6.70 -17.00 -14.42
N TYR A 182 -6.14 -15.95 -13.83
CA TYR A 182 -6.23 -15.66 -12.41
C TYR A 182 -6.58 -14.21 -12.11
N ALA A 183 -7.31 -14.00 -11.01
CA ALA A 183 -7.64 -12.68 -10.51
C ALA A 183 -7.54 -12.61 -8.98
N TYR A 184 -6.76 -11.67 -8.45
CA TYR A 184 -6.87 -11.25 -7.06
C TYR A 184 -7.76 -10.01 -6.96
N PRO A 185 -8.83 -10.01 -6.16
CA PRO A 185 -9.55 -8.79 -5.82
C PRO A 185 -8.72 -7.99 -4.81
N LEU A 186 -8.55 -6.70 -5.04
CA LEU A 186 -7.65 -5.83 -4.30
C LEU A 186 -8.37 -4.58 -3.79
N ARG A 187 -8.01 -4.17 -2.57
CA ARG A 187 -8.42 -2.89 -1.97
C ARG A 187 -7.23 -2.17 -1.37
N CYS A 188 -7.45 -0.91 -0.99
CA CYS A 188 -6.45 -0.12 -0.27
C CYS A 188 -6.29 -0.62 1.17
N GLY A 189 -5.07 -0.99 1.57
CA GLY A 189 -4.71 -1.41 2.93
C GLY A 189 -3.85 -0.38 3.64
N ILE A 190 -4.43 0.37 4.59
CA ILE A 190 -3.71 1.37 5.39
C ILE A 190 -2.85 0.66 6.44
N THR A 191 -1.58 1.07 6.51
CA THR A 191 -0.60 0.53 7.47
C THR A 191 -0.31 1.51 8.59
N PHE A 192 -0.03 2.77 8.25
CA PHE A 192 0.24 3.84 9.20
C PHE A 192 -0.11 5.20 8.59
N THR A 193 -0.38 6.20 9.42
CA THR A 193 -0.77 7.55 8.96
C THR A 193 0.38 8.55 9.03
N TYR A 194 0.34 9.58 8.18
CA TYR A 194 1.40 10.60 8.13
C TYR A 194 1.16 11.80 9.04
N LEU A 195 0.03 11.86 9.75
CA LEU A 195 -0.25 12.91 10.73
C LEU A 195 0.35 12.53 12.09
N GLY A 196 1.12 13.43 12.68
CA GLY A 196 1.63 13.26 14.03
C GLY A 196 1.61 14.54 14.85
N VAL A 197 1.90 14.42 16.14
CA VAL A 197 2.22 15.56 17.01
C VAL A 197 3.68 15.96 16.85
N LYS A 198 3.99 17.25 16.95
CA LYS A 198 5.36 17.76 16.92
C LYS A 198 6.07 17.48 18.24
N VAL A 199 7.30 16.97 18.15
CA VAL A 199 8.20 16.79 19.30
C VAL A 199 9.56 17.44 19.04
N ASP A 200 10.31 17.72 20.10
CA ASP A 200 11.73 18.09 20.01
C ASP A 200 12.66 16.86 20.01
N ALA A 201 13.98 17.10 20.05
CA ALA A 201 15.00 16.05 20.06
C ALA A 201 14.95 15.16 21.31
N GLU A 202 14.37 15.65 22.41
CA GLU A 202 14.14 14.91 23.65
C GLU A 202 12.75 14.25 23.70
N ALA A 203 12.05 14.19 22.56
CA ALA A 203 10.71 13.61 22.40
C ALA A 203 9.61 14.32 23.20
N ARG A 204 9.81 15.59 23.60
CA ARG A 204 8.79 16.38 24.31
C ARG A 204 7.86 17.08 23.35
N LEU A 205 6.58 17.09 23.72
CA LEU A 205 5.52 17.70 22.93
C LEU A 205 5.73 19.21 22.75
N GLN A 206 5.42 19.72 21.56
CA GLN A 206 5.44 21.15 21.25
C GLN A 206 4.02 21.71 21.12
N THR A 207 3.80 22.90 21.65
CA THR A 207 2.55 23.69 21.55
C THR A 207 2.83 25.09 20.98
N GLY A 208 1.79 25.90 20.78
CA GLY A 208 1.95 27.31 20.44
C GLY A 208 2.65 28.14 21.53
N GLU A 209 2.63 27.69 22.78
CA GLU A 209 3.26 28.34 23.94
C GLU A 209 4.70 27.85 24.18
N GLY A 210 5.13 26.84 23.42
CA GLY A 210 6.45 26.22 23.53
C GLY A 210 6.37 24.75 23.94
N ARG A 211 7.50 24.26 24.44
CA ARG A 211 7.69 22.86 24.85
C ARG A 211 6.92 22.55 26.13
N VAL A 212 6.28 21.39 26.19
CA VAL A 212 5.66 20.86 27.41
C VAL A 212 6.66 19.94 28.13
N ASP A 213 7.11 20.34 29.32
CA ASP A 213 8.24 19.68 30.00
C ASP A 213 7.94 18.27 30.50
N ASN A 214 6.68 17.98 30.82
CA ASN A 214 6.23 16.73 31.43
C ASN A 214 5.47 15.80 30.45
N LEU A 215 5.41 16.14 29.16
CA LEU A 215 4.66 15.37 28.17
C LEU A 215 5.54 14.96 27.00
N PHE A 216 5.64 13.64 26.80
CA PHE A 216 6.51 13.02 25.82
C PHE A 216 5.68 12.18 24.83
N ALA A 217 6.13 12.06 23.59
CA ALA A 217 5.49 11.23 22.58
C ALA A 217 6.52 10.42 21.79
N ALA A 218 6.19 9.17 21.49
CA ALA A 218 7.05 8.25 20.76
C ALA A 218 6.24 7.31 19.87
N GLY A 219 6.88 6.78 18.83
CA GLY A 219 6.25 5.86 17.88
C GLY A 219 5.42 6.59 16.82
N GLU A 220 4.38 5.91 16.33
CA GLU A 220 3.63 6.37 15.15
C GLU A 220 2.95 7.73 15.36
N ILE A 221 2.48 8.02 16.59
CA ILE A 221 1.82 9.28 16.96
C ILE A 221 2.67 10.53 16.67
N MET A 222 4.00 10.40 16.52
CA MET A 222 4.91 11.49 16.18
C MET A 222 5.72 11.22 14.90
N SER A 223 5.46 10.11 14.20
CA SER A 223 6.23 9.68 13.03
C SER A 223 6.13 10.65 11.84
N GLY A 224 5.04 11.42 11.76
CA GLY A 224 4.88 12.51 10.80
C GLY A 224 5.96 13.61 10.89
N ASN A 225 6.73 13.68 11.98
CA ASN A 225 7.91 14.59 12.08
C ASN A 225 9.11 14.07 11.28
N VAL A 226 9.15 12.78 10.98
CA VAL A 226 10.33 12.10 10.44
C VAL A 226 10.11 11.69 8.99
N LEU A 227 8.93 11.14 8.67
CA LEU A 227 8.54 10.80 7.30
C LEU A 227 7.24 11.52 6.94
N THR A 228 7.33 12.46 6.02
CA THR A 228 6.18 13.21 5.49
C THR A 228 5.60 12.62 4.21
N ALA A 229 6.37 11.75 3.53
CA ALA A 229 5.95 10.99 2.36
C ALA A 229 6.82 9.72 2.17
N GLY A 230 6.27 8.75 1.42
CA GLY A 230 7.00 7.54 1.03
C GLY A 230 7.11 6.48 2.12
N TYR A 231 8.05 5.57 1.94
CA TYR A 231 8.31 4.46 2.88
C TYR A 231 9.77 4.06 2.84
N LEU A 232 10.35 3.89 4.03
CA LEU A 232 11.65 3.26 4.23
C LEU A 232 11.46 2.00 5.06
N ALA A 233 11.81 0.83 4.54
CA ALA A 233 11.61 -0.42 5.25
C ALA A 233 12.28 -0.40 6.64
N GLY A 234 11.55 -0.89 7.66
CA GLY A 234 12.04 -0.94 9.04
C GLY A 234 11.95 0.38 9.83
N PHE A 235 11.64 1.52 9.18
CA PHE A 235 11.68 2.82 9.86
C PHE A 235 10.75 2.91 11.07
N GLY A 236 9.55 2.31 11.02
CA GLY A 236 8.58 2.37 12.11
C GLY A 236 9.10 1.69 13.38
N LEU A 237 9.80 0.56 13.22
CA LEU A 237 10.46 -0.13 14.32
C LEU A 237 11.63 0.70 14.88
N THR A 238 12.45 1.29 13.99
CA THR A 238 13.55 2.17 14.39
C THR A 238 13.04 3.39 15.16
N ILE A 239 12.00 4.06 14.65
CA ILE A 239 11.37 5.21 15.30
C ILE A 239 10.82 4.81 16.66
N GLY A 240 10.05 3.72 16.73
CA GLY A 240 9.47 3.23 17.98
C GLY A 240 10.54 2.93 19.03
N ALA A 241 11.62 2.25 18.65
CA ALA A 241 12.69 1.89 19.57
C ALA A 241 13.50 3.11 20.04
N VAL A 242 13.92 3.98 19.11
CA VAL A 242 14.77 5.14 19.42
C VAL A 242 14.01 6.18 20.23
N PHE A 243 12.85 6.65 19.72
CA PHE A 243 12.06 7.65 20.43
C PHE A 243 11.39 7.07 21.67
N GLY A 244 11.06 5.78 21.68
CA GLY A 244 10.57 5.11 22.90
C GLY A 244 11.59 5.17 24.03
N ARG A 245 12.86 4.90 23.73
CA ARG A 245 13.95 5.02 24.72
C ARG A 245 14.16 6.47 25.18
N ILE A 246 14.14 7.43 24.24
CA ILE A 246 14.32 8.86 24.55
C ILE A 246 13.17 9.37 25.43
N ALA A 247 11.93 9.17 25.01
CA ALA A 247 10.73 9.60 25.73
C ALA A 247 10.65 8.94 27.11
N GLY A 248 10.88 7.62 27.20
CA GLY A 248 10.87 6.89 28.48
C GLY A 248 11.96 7.38 29.45
N SER A 249 13.18 7.60 28.95
CA SER A 249 14.27 8.13 29.77
C SER A 249 14.01 9.58 30.22
N GLY A 250 13.42 10.39 29.33
CA GLY A 250 13.03 11.77 29.62
C GLY A 250 11.96 11.84 30.71
N ALA A 251 10.91 11.04 30.58
CA ALA A 251 9.85 10.92 31.58
C ALA A 251 10.39 10.45 32.93
N GLY A 252 11.26 9.43 32.94
CA GLY A 252 11.88 8.92 34.18
C GLY A 252 12.76 9.95 34.89
N ARG A 253 13.53 10.75 34.15
CA ARG A 253 14.30 11.87 34.72
C ARG A 253 13.40 12.95 35.30
N HIS A 254 12.35 13.34 34.57
CA HIS A 254 11.41 14.35 35.01
C HIS A 254 10.73 13.95 36.32
N ALA A 255 10.23 12.73 36.41
CA ALA A 255 9.62 12.20 37.63
C ALA A 255 10.59 12.16 38.83
N SER A 256 11.86 11.81 38.59
CA SER A 256 12.88 11.74 39.64
C SER A 256 13.36 13.13 40.11
N SER A 257 13.21 14.16 39.28
CA SER A 257 13.70 15.51 39.58
C SER A 257 12.81 16.32 40.53
N GLY A 258 11.66 15.79 40.97
CA GLY A 258 10.79 16.43 41.96
C GLY A 258 10.20 17.78 41.53
N ALA A 259 10.17 18.04 40.21
CA ALA A 259 9.53 19.21 39.61
C ALA A 259 8.09 18.89 39.21
#